data_AF-A0A659NZP7-F1
#
_entry.id   AF-A0A659NZP7-F1
#
_cell.length_a   1.000
_cell.length_b   1.000
_cell.length_c   1.000
_cell.angle_alpha   90.00
_cell.angle_beta   90.00
_cell.angle_gamma   90.00
#
_symmetry.space_group_name_H-M   'P 1'
#
loop_
_entity.id
_entity.type
_entity.pdbx_description
1 polymer ?
#
loop_
_entity_poly.entity_id
_entity_poly.type
_entity_poly.pdbx_seq_one_letter_code
_entity_poly.pdbx_strand_id
1 'polypeptide(L)'
;AAAVIRSVARSRRLGDVYTIQHSFSAKIAPTTPEAKIVQDADRLEALGAIGLARVFAVSGALGVALFDADDPFADRRPLNDKQFALDHFQTKLLKLPLTMQTERGKYLAQRNADFLVSYMAKLSAELKGDYETRDEAVIQMFATHQ
;
A
#
# COMPACT_ATOMS: atom_id res chain seq x y z
N ALA A 1 5.72 7.12 9.51
CA ALA A 1 7.17 6.89 9.57
C ALA A 1 8.06 8.03 9.04
N ALA A 2 7.77 8.83 8.00
CA ALA A 2 8.62 9.98 7.67
C ALA A 2 8.73 11.02 8.82
N ALA A 3 7.73 11.12 9.70
CA ALA A 3 7.80 11.94 10.93
C ALA A 3 8.43 11.21 12.13
N VAL A 4 8.33 9.89 12.20
CA VAL A 4 8.83 9.07 13.33
C VAL A 4 10.31 8.71 13.14
N ILE A 5 10.73 8.43 11.90
CA ILE A 5 12.12 8.15 11.50
C ILE A 5 12.97 9.43 11.54
N ARG A 6 12.39 10.60 11.21
CA ARG A 6 13.09 11.89 11.32
C ARG A 6 13.43 12.29 12.77
N SER A 7 12.71 11.77 13.76
CA SER A 7 13.01 11.97 15.18
C SER A 7 14.23 11.15 15.63
N VAL A 8 14.45 9.96 15.05
CA VAL A 8 15.57 9.05 15.41
C VAL A 8 16.85 9.32 14.59
N ALA A 9 16.73 9.87 13.37
CA ALA A 9 17.84 10.06 12.43
C ALA A 9 18.79 11.27 12.71
N ARG A 10 18.76 11.88 13.90
CA ARG A 10 19.70 12.98 14.25
C ARG A 10 21.10 12.53 14.66
N SER A 11 21.39 11.22 14.74
CA SER A 11 22.73 10.72 15.08
C SER A 11 23.43 10.10 13.86
N ARG A 12 24.33 10.89 13.26
CA ARG A 12 25.00 10.72 11.95
C ARG A 12 25.91 9.47 11.75
N ARG A 13 25.83 8.43 12.59
CA ARG A 13 26.67 7.21 12.43
C ARG A 13 25.92 5.89 12.38
N LEU A 14 24.59 5.87 12.54
CA LEU A 14 23.77 4.65 12.49
C LEU A 14 22.85 4.56 11.27
N GLY A 15 22.74 5.64 10.47
CA GLY A 15 21.81 5.74 9.35
C GLY A 15 22.07 4.73 8.23
N ASP A 16 23.33 4.49 7.88
CA ASP A 16 23.68 3.73 6.67
C ASP A 16 23.48 2.21 6.85
N VAL A 17 23.56 1.69 8.08
CA VAL A 17 23.29 0.28 8.38
C VAL A 17 21.79 0.01 8.55
N TYR A 18 21.03 0.99 9.07
CA TYR A 18 19.58 0.87 9.22
C TYR A 18 18.84 0.95 7.88
N THR A 19 19.24 1.82 6.95
CA THR A 19 18.48 2.02 5.69
C THR A 19 18.55 0.82 4.73
N ILE A 20 19.57 -0.04 4.81
CA ILE A 20 19.79 -1.12 3.84
C ILE A 20 18.96 -2.39 4.16
N GLN A 21 18.59 -2.64 5.42
CA GLN A 21 17.82 -3.85 5.79
C GLN A 21 16.29 -3.68 5.77
N HIS A 22 15.79 -2.45 5.67
CA HIS A 22 14.35 -2.17 5.84
C HIS A 22 13.60 -1.89 4.53
N SER A 23 14.32 -1.73 3.41
CA SER A 23 13.69 -1.69 2.10
C SER A 23 13.08 -3.05 1.76
N PHE A 24 11.77 -3.08 1.49
CA PHE A 24 11.06 -4.26 0.95
C PHE A 24 11.79 -4.87 -0.27
N SER A 25 12.55 -4.07 -1.02
CA SER A 25 13.32 -4.52 -2.17
C SER A 25 14.52 -5.41 -1.82
N ALA A 26 15.03 -5.40 -0.58
CA ALA A 26 16.19 -6.18 -0.18
C ALA A 26 15.85 -7.65 0.18
N LYS A 27 14.57 -8.00 0.37
CA LYS A 27 14.09 -9.35 0.77
C LYS A 27 14.83 -9.97 1.96
N ILE A 28 15.40 -9.16 2.86
CA ILE A 28 16.08 -9.65 4.07
C ILE A 28 15.02 -9.92 5.14
N ALA A 29 14.97 -11.14 5.65
CA ALA A 29 14.07 -11.51 6.74
C ALA A 29 14.58 -10.92 8.06
N PRO A 30 13.76 -10.12 8.79
CA PRO A 30 14.17 -9.58 10.08
C PRO A 30 14.25 -10.68 11.14
N THR A 31 15.41 -10.80 11.79
CA THR A 31 15.66 -11.84 12.79
C THR A 31 15.38 -11.39 14.22
N THR A 32 15.52 -10.09 14.52
CA THR A 32 15.26 -9.54 15.86
C THR A 32 13.85 -8.97 16.00
N PRO A 33 13.29 -8.93 17.22
CA PRO A 33 12.00 -8.28 17.49
C PRO A 33 11.97 -6.81 17.05
N GLU A 34 13.03 -6.06 17.29
CA GLU A 34 13.14 -4.65 16.91
C GLU A 34 13.14 -4.48 15.39
N ALA A 35 13.85 -5.34 14.67
CA ALA A 35 13.88 -5.31 13.21
C ALA A 35 12.49 -5.64 12.60
N LYS A 36 11.74 -6.56 13.23
CA LYS A 36 10.35 -6.87 12.84
C LYS A 36 9.43 -5.67 13.03
N ILE A 37 9.52 -4.99 14.18
CA ILE A 37 8.72 -3.80 14.48
C ILE A 37 9.04 -2.67 13.49
N VAL A 38 10.32 -2.42 13.22
CA VAL A 38 10.75 -1.37 12.27
C VAL A 38 10.29 -1.69 10.85
N GLN A 39 10.38 -2.96 10.43
CA GLN A 39 9.91 -3.39 9.11
C GLN A 39 8.39 -3.22 8.96
N ASP A 40 7.59 -3.61 9.97
CA ASP A 40 6.14 -3.40 9.94
C ASP A 40 5.80 -1.90 9.92
N ALA A 41 6.51 -1.08 10.68
CA ALA A 41 6.30 0.37 10.71
C ALA A 41 6.57 1.05 9.35
N ASP A 42 7.62 0.61 8.63
CA ASP A 42 7.91 1.08 7.26
C ASP A 42 6.80 0.65 6.29
N ARG A 43 6.40 -0.62 6.33
CA ARG A 43 5.35 -1.15 5.45
C ARG A 43 3.99 -0.52 5.71
N LEU A 44 3.67 -0.18 6.95
CA LEU A 44 2.44 0.52 7.31
C LEU A 44 2.33 1.90 6.65
N GLU A 45 3.44 2.59 6.33
CA GLU A 45 3.38 3.84 5.58
C GLU A 45 2.95 3.68 4.13
N ALA A 46 3.17 2.50 3.56
CA ALA A 46 2.71 2.22 2.21
C ALA A 46 1.20 2.06 2.13
N LEU A 47 0.49 1.98 3.28
CA LEU A 47 -0.96 1.79 3.37
C LEU A 47 -1.69 3.05 3.88
N GLY A 48 -3.02 3.01 3.84
CA GLY A 48 -3.87 4.09 4.34
C GLY A 48 -3.78 5.36 3.50
N ALA A 49 -4.23 6.49 4.07
CA ALA A 49 -4.31 7.76 3.34
C ALA A 49 -2.95 8.27 2.83
N ILE A 50 -1.87 8.09 3.61
CA ILE A 50 -0.52 8.49 3.20
C ILE A 50 -0.03 7.60 2.06
N GLY A 51 -0.24 6.29 2.17
CA GLY A 51 0.09 5.34 1.11
C GLY A 51 -0.63 5.66 -0.20
N LEU A 52 -1.93 5.91 -0.13
CA LEU A 52 -2.77 6.32 -1.26
C LEU A 52 -2.22 7.56 -1.97
N ALA A 53 -1.98 8.64 -1.22
CA ALA A 53 -1.42 9.87 -1.78
C ALA A 53 -0.05 9.65 -2.42
N ARG A 54 0.80 8.83 -1.79
CA ARG A 54 2.14 8.52 -2.31
C ARG A 54 2.07 7.76 -3.63
N VAL A 55 1.17 6.77 -3.77
CA VAL A 55 1.03 6.00 -5.00
C VAL A 55 0.70 6.93 -6.17
N PHE A 56 -0.26 7.84 -6.00
CA PHE A 56 -0.62 8.78 -7.07
C PHE A 56 0.44 9.84 -7.36
N ALA A 57 1.11 10.37 -6.33
CA ALA A 57 2.20 11.32 -6.52
C ALA A 57 3.37 10.70 -7.31
N VAL A 58 3.75 9.46 -6.98
CA VAL A 58 4.82 8.72 -7.69
C VAL A 58 4.37 8.34 -9.09
N SER A 59 3.14 7.85 -9.27
CA SER A 59 2.61 7.47 -10.57
C SER A 59 2.54 8.66 -11.52
N GLY A 60 2.08 9.82 -11.04
CA GLY A 60 2.06 11.06 -11.80
C GLY A 60 3.46 11.53 -12.20
N ALA A 61 4.44 11.42 -11.31
CA ALA A 61 5.84 11.75 -11.62
C ALA A 61 6.47 10.80 -12.64
N LEU A 62 6.02 9.54 -12.69
CA LEU A 62 6.47 8.53 -13.65
C LEU A 62 5.68 8.52 -14.96
N GLY A 63 4.65 9.37 -15.10
CA GLY A 63 3.77 9.38 -16.28
C GLY A 63 2.91 8.12 -16.42
N VAL A 64 2.67 7.42 -15.31
CA VAL A 64 1.84 6.20 -15.24
C VAL A 64 0.37 6.61 -15.13
N ALA A 65 -0.50 5.96 -15.92
CA ALA A 65 -1.92 6.24 -15.88
C ALA A 65 -2.52 5.83 -14.53
N LEU A 66 -3.60 6.49 -14.09
CA LEU A 66 -4.23 6.17 -12.81
C LEU A 66 -4.85 4.77 -12.85
N PHE A 67 -5.57 4.45 -13.92
CA PHE A 67 -6.24 3.18 -14.17
C PHE A 67 -6.51 3.04 -15.68
N ASP A 68 -6.86 1.84 -16.10
CA ASP A 68 -7.31 1.57 -17.47
C ASP A 68 -8.76 2.03 -17.64
N ALA A 69 -9.08 2.69 -18.76
CA ALA A 69 -10.40 3.29 -18.97
C ALA A 69 -11.52 2.25 -19.19
N ASP A 70 -11.17 1.09 -19.76
CA ASP A 70 -12.11 0.01 -20.07
C ASP A 70 -12.17 -1.04 -18.95
N ASP A 71 -11.04 -1.26 -18.26
CA ASP A 71 -10.91 -2.23 -17.16
C ASP A 71 -10.08 -1.68 -15.99
N PRO A 72 -10.65 -0.76 -15.16
CA PRO A 72 -9.93 -0.11 -14.07
C PRO A 72 -9.34 -1.09 -13.05
N PHE A 73 -9.99 -2.23 -12.83
CA PHE A 73 -9.61 -3.22 -11.81
C PHE A 73 -8.91 -4.45 -12.37
N ALA A 74 -8.62 -4.49 -13.67
CA ALA A 74 -7.93 -5.59 -14.33
C ALA A 74 -8.63 -6.96 -14.19
N ASP A 75 -9.96 -6.98 -14.29
CA ASP A 75 -10.75 -8.22 -14.22
C ASP A 75 -10.53 -9.13 -15.44
N ARG A 76 -10.23 -8.53 -16.60
CA ARG A 76 -10.12 -9.22 -17.90
C ARG A 76 -8.70 -9.20 -18.47
N ARG A 77 -7.76 -8.56 -17.79
CA ARG A 77 -6.36 -8.39 -18.21
C ARG A 77 -5.39 -8.71 -17.08
N PRO A 78 -4.12 -9.03 -17.37
CA PRO A 78 -3.11 -9.13 -16.32
C PRO A 78 -2.84 -7.77 -15.66
N LEU A 79 -2.52 -7.80 -14.37
CA LEU A 79 -2.09 -6.64 -13.61
C LEU A 79 -0.74 -6.12 -14.12
N ASN A 80 -0.66 -4.82 -14.38
CA ASN A 80 0.53 -4.11 -14.83
C ASN A 80 0.72 -2.80 -14.03
N ASP A 81 1.42 -2.91 -12.90
CA ASP A 81 1.68 -1.80 -11.98
C ASP A 81 2.66 -0.75 -12.53
N LYS A 82 3.29 -1.01 -13.68
CA LYS A 82 4.11 -0.02 -14.40
C LYS A 82 3.30 0.85 -15.34
N GLN A 83 2.09 0.42 -15.69
CA GLN A 83 1.21 1.11 -16.63
C GLN A 83 0.04 1.76 -15.93
N PHE A 84 -0.48 1.12 -14.87
CA PHE A 84 -1.64 1.59 -14.12
C PHE A 84 -1.36 1.64 -12.62
N ALA A 85 -1.59 2.81 -12.01
CA ALA A 85 -1.41 3.03 -10.59
C ALA A 85 -2.34 2.14 -9.75
N LEU A 86 -3.59 1.93 -10.19
CA LEU A 86 -4.58 1.13 -9.47
C LEU A 86 -4.19 -0.35 -9.37
N ASP A 87 -3.52 -0.89 -10.38
CA ASP A 87 -3.01 -2.26 -10.35
C ASP A 87 -1.98 -2.47 -9.22
N HIS A 88 -1.21 -1.43 -8.88
CA HIS A 88 -0.23 -1.48 -7.79
C HIS A 88 -0.88 -1.79 -6.43
N PHE A 89 -2.13 -1.40 -6.23
CA PHE A 89 -2.88 -1.69 -5.01
C PHE A 89 -3.05 -3.20 -4.85
N GLN A 90 -3.48 -3.88 -5.91
CA GLN A 90 -3.75 -5.31 -5.91
C GLN A 90 -2.47 -6.15 -5.94
N THR A 91 -1.46 -5.73 -6.72
CA THR A 91 -0.22 -6.50 -6.83
C THR A 91 0.59 -6.47 -5.54
N LYS A 92 0.59 -5.33 -4.82
CA LYS A 92 1.50 -5.09 -3.70
C LYS A 92 0.79 -4.66 -2.42
N LEU A 93 0.06 -3.54 -2.42
CA LEU A 93 -0.43 -2.92 -1.17
C LEU A 93 -1.36 -3.87 -0.40
N LEU A 94 -2.35 -4.45 -1.06
CA LEU A 94 -3.35 -5.32 -0.42
C LEU A 94 -2.76 -6.64 0.10
N LYS A 95 -1.56 -7.02 -0.34
CA LYS A 95 -0.84 -8.20 0.16
C LYS A 95 0.03 -7.90 1.38
N LEU A 96 0.30 -6.61 1.67
CA LEU A 96 1.15 -6.23 2.79
C LEU A 96 0.66 -6.75 4.15
N PRO A 97 -0.64 -6.71 4.50
CA PRO A 97 -1.13 -7.24 5.78
C PRO A 97 -0.72 -8.70 6.02
N LEU A 98 -0.73 -9.55 4.98
CA LEU A 98 -0.34 -10.97 5.06
C LEU A 98 1.15 -11.17 5.33
N THR A 99 1.97 -10.19 5.00
CA THR A 99 3.43 -10.26 5.12
C THR A 99 3.96 -9.60 6.39
N MET A 100 3.10 -9.00 7.21
CA MET A 100 3.51 -8.34 8.46
C MET A 100 4.13 -9.34 9.44
N GLN A 101 5.10 -8.88 10.22
CA GLN A 101 5.90 -9.69 11.13
C GLN A 101 5.29 -9.80 12.52
N THR A 102 4.48 -8.82 12.92
CA THR A 102 3.86 -8.72 14.25
C THR A 102 2.34 -8.75 14.15
N GLU A 103 1.67 -9.36 15.13
CA GLU A 103 0.20 -9.39 15.20
C GLU A 103 -0.40 -7.98 15.21
N ARG A 104 0.23 -7.06 15.96
CA ARG A 104 -0.22 -5.67 16.00
C ARG A 104 -0.02 -4.96 14.66
N GLY A 105 1.11 -5.20 13.99
CA GLY A 105 1.39 -4.69 12.65
C GLY A 105 0.36 -5.19 11.64
N LYS A 106 0.05 -6.49 11.65
CA LYS A 106 -1.00 -7.10 10.82
C LYS A 106 -2.36 -6.46 11.04
N TYR A 107 -2.79 -6.29 12.30
CA TYR A 107 -4.05 -5.62 12.62
C TYR A 107 -4.13 -4.19 12.07
N LEU A 108 -3.07 -3.39 12.25
CA LEU A 108 -3.04 -2.02 11.75
C LEU A 108 -2.98 -1.97 10.22
N ALA A 109 -2.25 -2.91 9.61
CA ALA A 109 -2.14 -3.03 8.17
C ALA A 109 -3.49 -3.35 7.55
N GLN A 110 -4.25 -4.26 8.16
CA GLN A 110 -5.56 -4.63 7.68
C GLN A 110 -6.49 -3.43 7.63
N ARG A 111 -6.60 -2.68 8.74
CA ARG A 111 -7.43 -1.47 8.79
C ARG A 111 -7.04 -0.43 7.74
N ASN A 112 -5.74 -0.27 7.51
CA ASN A 112 -5.23 0.66 6.51
C ASN A 112 -5.43 0.14 5.08
N ALA A 113 -5.45 -1.17 4.85
CA ALA A 113 -5.79 -1.78 3.58
C ALA A 113 -7.30 -1.67 3.29
N ASP A 114 -8.15 -1.85 4.31
CA ASP A 114 -9.61 -1.68 4.20
C ASP A 114 -9.98 -0.25 3.78
N PHE A 115 -9.21 0.75 4.23
CA PHE A 115 -9.36 2.13 3.76
C PHE A 115 -9.07 2.26 2.26
N LEU A 116 -8.04 1.58 1.75
CA LEU A 116 -7.74 1.57 0.31
C LEU A 116 -8.85 0.88 -0.48
N VAL A 117 -9.38 -0.25 0.01
CA VAL A 117 -10.53 -0.93 -0.60
C VAL A 117 -11.74 -0.03 -0.63
N SER A 118 -12.03 0.69 0.46
CA SER A 118 -13.12 1.66 0.52
C SER A 118 -12.96 2.80 -0.48
N TYR A 119 -11.72 3.27 -0.70
CA TYR A 119 -11.41 4.25 -1.73
C TYR A 119 -11.64 3.69 -3.13
N MET A 120 -11.16 2.48 -3.43
CA MET A 120 -11.38 1.80 -4.71
C MET A 120 -12.88 1.60 -5.01
N ALA A 121 -13.66 1.21 -4.01
CA ALA A 121 -15.10 1.05 -4.14
C ALA A 121 -15.80 2.39 -4.43
N LYS A 122 -15.33 3.48 -3.81
CA LYS A 122 -15.85 4.81 -4.10
C LYS A 122 -15.47 5.27 -5.52
N LEU A 123 -14.22 5.05 -5.92
CA LEU A 123 -13.76 5.35 -7.28
C LEU A 123 -14.57 4.58 -8.33
N SER A 124 -14.84 3.30 -8.12
CA SER A 124 -15.68 2.48 -9.01
C SER A 124 -17.10 3.06 -9.16
N ALA A 125 -17.72 3.46 -8.04
CA ALA A 125 -19.04 4.07 -8.07
C ALA A 125 -19.04 5.39 -8.86
N GLU A 126 -18.06 6.26 -8.61
CA GLU A 126 -17.92 7.54 -9.32
C GLU A 126 -17.71 7.34 -10.83
N LEU A 127 -16.92 6.34 -11.25
CA LEU A 127 -16.72 5.99 -12.65
C LEU A 127 -18.01 5.50 -13.33
N LYS A 128 -18.92 4.88 -12.57
CA LYS A 128 -20.25 4.47 -13.03
C LYS A 128 -21.28 5.61 -12.97
N GLY A 129 -20.88 6.79 -12.50
CA GLY A 129 -21.74 7.97 -12.35
C GLY A 129 -22.47 8.07 -11.01
N ASP A 130 -22.17 7.20 -10.04
CA ASP A 130 -22.73 7.25 -8.69
C ASP A 130 -21.79 7.99 -7.72
N TYR A 131 -22.16 9.23 -7.39
CA TYR A 131 -21.40 10.10 -6.50
C TYR A 131 -21.84 9.99 -5.04
N GLU A 132 -22.85 9.19 -4.71
CA GLU A 132 -23.39 9.09 -3.34
C GLU A 132 -22.90 7.82 -2.65
N THR A 133 -22.88 6.69 -3.36
CA THR A 133 -22.61 5.38 -2.75
C THR A 133 -21.18 4.88 -2.96
N ARG A 134 -20.93 3.64 -2.56
CA ARG A 134 -19.70 2.89 -2.81
C ARG A 134 -20.08 1.57 -3.48
N ASP A 135 -19.25 1.12 -4.40
CA ASP A 135 -19.47 -0.13 -5.10
C ASP A 135 -19.24 -1.33 -4.16
N GLU A 136 -20.33 -1.94 -3.71
CA GLU A 136 -20.28 -3.09 -2.80
C GLU A 136 -19.61 -4.31 -3.44
N ALA A 137 -19.66 -4.46 -4.76
CA ALA A 137 -19.01 -5.57 -5.44
C ALA A 137 -17.49 -5.48 -5.30
N VAL A 138 -16.93 -4.27 -5.39
CA VAL A 138 -15.50 -4.01 -5.16
C VAL A 138 -15.10 -4.30 -3.72
N ILE A 139 -15.92 -3.87 -2.76
CA ILE A 139 -15.67 -4.17 -1.34
C ILE A 139 -15.61 -5.68 -1.14
N GLN A 140 -16.58 -6.42 -1.68
CA GLN A 140 -16.67 -7.87 -1.50
C GLN A 140 -15.53 -8.62 -2.19
N MET A 141 -15.15 -8.18 -3.40
CA MET A 141 -14.03 -8.73 -4.15
C MET A 141 -12.73 -8.70 -3.35
N PHE A 142 -12.44 -7.57 -2.70
CA PHE A 142 -11.20 -7.38 -1.94
C PHE A 142 -11.32 -7.77 -0.46
N ALA A 143 -12.52 -7.94 0.08
CA ALA A 143 -12.73 -8.52 1.41
C ALA A 143 -12.46 -10.04 1.43
N THR A 144 -12.70 -10.73 0.31
CA THR A 144 -12.55 -12.20 0.21
C THR A 144 -11.08 -12.65 0.11
N HIS A 145 -10.17 -11.72 -0.16
CA HIS A 145 -8.72 -11.98 -0.29
C HIS A 145 -7.92 -11.65 0.99
N GLN A 146 -8.59 -11.46 2.12
CA GLN A 146 -7.99 -11.14 3.44
C GLN A 146 -7.69 -12.36 4.29
#